data_AF-A0AAV7D0W3-F1
#
_entry.id   AF-A0AAV7D0W3-F1
#
_cell.length_a   1.000
_cell.length_b   1.000
_cell.length_c   1.000
_cell.angle_alpha   90.00
_cell.angle_beta   90.00
_cell.angle_gamma   90.00
#
_symmetry.space_group_name_H-M   'P 1'
#
loop_
_entity.id
_entity.type
_entity.pdbx_description
1 polymer ?
#
loop_
_entity_poly.entity_id
_entity_poly.type
_entity_poly.pdbx_seq_one_letter_code
_entity_poly.pdbx_strand_id
1 'polypeptide(L)'
;MALSPMEINPEMLNKHGEFRKKQDDEQKDKEPDAKVYFMKQTLENSCGLLAVIHAAACNKDKLSFDNDSALKNFLDKSADASPDDRAKLLEENEDLRSAHNSIAAEGQCRPNEDGIHFHLVVFTAVNGHLYELDGLTGKPIDHGPTSEGKLLEDAGKICKQFTEREHGDVRFSAVALVKAA
;
A
#
# COMPACT_ATOMS: atom_id res chain seq x y z
N MET A 1 27.14 18.43 -11.97
CA MET A 1 26.77 18.79 -10.58
C MET A 1 25.97 17.63 -10.04
N ALA A 2 26.50 16.88 -9.08
CA ALA A 2 25.69 15.92 -8.33
C ALA A 2 24.75 16.74 -7.44
N LEU A 3 23.45 16.52 -7.55
CA LEU A 3 22.50 17.06 -6.58
C LEU A 3 22.89 16.49 -5.22
N SER A 4 23.15 17.34 -4.23
CA SER A 4 23.28 16.90 -2.85
C SER A 4 21.99 16.16 -2.45
N PRO A 5 22.07 15.07 -1.67
CA PRO A 5 20.87 14.46 -1.09
C PRO A 5 20.07 15.56 -0.38
N MET A 6 18.83 15.77 -0.81
CA MET A 6 17.96 16.72 -0.14
C MET A 6 17.61 16.12 1.23
N GLU A 7 18.23 16.62 2.29
CA GLU A 7 17.98 16.19 3.66
C GLU A 7 16.48 16.30 3.95
N ILE A 8 15.90 15.24 4.53
CA ILE A 8 14.49 15.24 4.90
C ILE A 8 14.30 16.21 6.06
N ASN A 9 13.45 17.23 5.85
CA ASN A 9 13.14 18.20 6.89
C ASN A 9 12.37 17.52 8.05
N PRO A 10 12.90 17.50 9.29
CA PRO A 10 12.23 16.88 10.44
C PRO A 10 10.84 17.45 10.75
N GLU A 11 10.58 18.72 10.44
CA GLU A 11 9.26 19.33 10.62
C GLU A 11 8.22 18.72 9.66
N MET A 12 8.64 18.34 8.45
CA MET A 12 7.77 17.70 7.46
C MET A 12 7.40 16.29 7.91
N LEU A 13 8.38 15.53 8.42
CA LEU A 13 8.14 14.20 8.99
C LEU A 13 7.17 14.24 10.18
N ASN A 14 7.30 15.26 11.04
CA ASN A 14 6.36 15.45 12.17
C ASN A 14 4.94 15.78 11.68
N LYS A 15 4.80 16.73 10.74
CA LYS A 15 3.49 17.08 10.15
C LYS A 15 2.83 15.88 9.45
N HIS A 16 3.61 15.05 8.77
CA HIS A 16 3.11 13.82 8.15
C HIS A 16 2.59 12.84 9.20
N GLY A 17 3.34 12.61 10.28
CA GLY A 17 2.92 11.76 11.40
C GLY A 17 1.64 12.25 12.07
N GLU A 18 1.52 13.55 12.34
CA GLU A 18 0.30 14.15 12.89
C GLU A 18 -0.92 13.97 11.97
N PHE A 19 -0.72 14.11 10.65
CA PHE A 19 -1.77 13.86 9.68
C PHE A 19 -2.22 12.40 9.68
N ARG A 20 -1.30 11.45 9.67
CA ARG A 20 -1.63 10.01 9.70
C ARG A 20 -2.38 9.64 10.97
N LYS A 21 -1.93 10.14 12.12
CA LYS A 21 -2.64 9.97 13.38
C LYS A 21 -4.07 10.51 13.33
N LYS A 22 -4.25 11.71 12.74
CA LYS A 22 -5.58 12.30 12.57
C LYS A 22 -6.48 11.43 11.68
N GLN A 23 -5.95 10.89 10.58
CA GLN A 23 -6.72 9.97 9.72
C GLN A 23 -7.13 8.71 10.49
N ASP A 24 -6.22 8.09 11.24
CA ASP A 24 -6.55 6.92 12.07
C ASP A 24 -7.66 7.24 13.10
N ASP A 25 -7.57 8.39 13.77
CA ASP A 25 -8.56 8.86 14.73
C ASP A 25 -9.95 9.09 14.08
N GLU A 26 -9.99 9.62 12.86
CA GLU A 26 -11.22 9.84 12.08
C GLU A 26 -11.85 8.54 11.59
N GLN A 27 -11.06 7.48 11.44
CA GLN A 27 -11.54 6.17 11.03
C GLN A 27 -11.90 5.28 12.21
N LYS A 28 -11.50 5.58 13.45
CA LYS A 28 -11.61 4.69 14.62
C LYS A 28 -13.00 4.07 14.85
N ASP A 29 -14.07 4.82 14.59
CA ASP A 29 -15.46 4.39 14.79
C ASP A 29 -16.15 3.91 13.49
N LYS A 30 -15.42 3.91 12.37
CA LYS A 30 -15.88 3.41 11.08
C LYS A 30 -15.42 1.98 10.88
N GLU A 31 -16.36 1.11 10.55
CA GLU A 31 -16.08 -0.24 10.09
C GLU A 31 -15.97 -0.24 8.57
N PRO A 32 -14.84 -0.69 7.99
CA PRO A 32 -14.73 -0.82 6.55
C PRO A 32 -15.68 -1.92 6.04
N ASP A 33 -15.98 -1.89 4.74
CA ASP A 33 -16.74 -2.97 4.12
C ASP A 33 -16.00 -4.31 4.29
N ALA A 34 -16.73 -5.37 4.66
CA ALA A 34 -16.15 -6.68 4.94
C ALA A 34 -15.42 -7.31 3.74
N LYS A 35 -15.69 -6.84 2.51
CA LYS A 35 -14.97 -7.27 1.31
C LYS A 35 -13.61 -6.59 1.14
N VAL A 36 -13.30 -5.55 1.90
CA VAL A 36 -11.99 -4.90 1.85
C VAL A 36 -10.96 -5.81 2.51
N TYR A 37 -10.09 -6.39 1.67
CA TYR A 37 -8.96 -7.14 2.17
C TYR A 37 -7.87 -6.16 2.64
N PHE A 38 -7.54 -6.24 3.93
CA PHE A 38 -6.54 -5.39 4.57
C PHE A 38 -5.62 -6.21 5.47
N MET A 39 -4.35 -5.80 5.52
CA MET A 39 -3.35 -6.39 6.41
C MET A 39 -2.34 -5.34 6.82
N LYS A 40 -1.81 -5.48 8.04
CA LYS A 40 -0.79 -4.57 8.58
C LYS A 40 0.60 -4.92 8.07
N GLN A 41 1.46 -3.92 8.01
CA GLN A 41 2.88 -4.07 7.75
C GLN A 41 3.63 -4.29 9.04
N THR A 42 4.21 -5.46 9.19
CA THR A 42 5.06 -5.82 10.33
C THR A 42 6.50 -6.14 9.91
N LEU A 43 6.70 -6.49 8.63
CA LEU A 43 8.01 -6.70 8.04
C LEU A 43 8.61 -5.37 7.54
N GLU A 44 9.87 -5.12 7.89
CA GLU A 44 10.62 -3.98 7.39
C GLU A 44 10.78 -4.05 5.85
N ASN A 45 10.71 -2.90 5.18
CA ASN A 45 10.91 -2.78 3.72
C ASN A 45 9.96 -3.61 2.84
N SER A 46 8.82 -4.04 3.39
CA SER A 46 7.85 -4.91 2.73
C SER A 46 6.65 -4.17 2.12
N CYS A 47 6.58 -2.85 2.20
CA CYS A 47 5.46 -2.03 1.69
C CYS A 47 5.14 -2.33 0.22
N GLY A 48 6.15 -2.59 -0.61
CA GLY A 48 5.99 -3.02 -2.00
C GLY A 48 5.23 -4.34 -2.16
N LEU A 49 5.60 -5.35 -1.36
CA LEU A 49 4.93 -6.65 -1.37
C LEU A 49 3.51 -6.54 -0.84
N LEU A 50 3.31 -5.79 0.26
CA LEU A 50 1.97 -5.54 0.80
C LEU A 50 1.06 -4.84 -0.20
N ALA A 51 1.57 -3.84 -0.92
CA ALA A 51 0.80 -3.14 -1.94
C ALA A 51 0.33 -4.08 -3.06
N VAL A 52 1.21 -4.98 -3.52
CA VAL A 52 0.83 -6.00 -4.51
C VAL A 52 -0.24 -6.93 -3.96
N ILE A 53 -0.10 -7.39 -2.71
CA ILE A 53 -1.10 -8.25 -2.03
C ILE A 53 -2.44 -7.51 -1.90
N HIS A 54 -2.46 -6.29 -1.38
CA HIS A 54 -3.67 -5.47 -1.23
C HIS A 54 -4.38 -5.24 -2.56
N ALA A 55 -3.64 -4.84 -3.59
CA ALA A 55 -4.18 -4.62 -4.93
C ALA A 55 -4.77 -5.90 -5.52
N ALA A 56 -4.06 -7.03 -5.39
CA ALA A 56 -4.51 -8.31 -5.92
C ALA A 56 -5.72 -8.87 -5.16
N ALA A 57 -5.72 -8.76 -3.82
CA ALA A 57 -6.79 -9.28 -2.98
C ALA A 57 -8.11 -8.53 -3.21
N CYS A 58 -8.07 -7.19 -3.30
CA CYS A 58 -9.27 -6.38 -3.53
C CYS A 58 -9.80 -6.44 -4.96
N ASN A 59 -9.02 -7.01 -5.90
CA ASN A 59 -9.41 -7.17 -7.31
C ASN A 59 -9.33 -8.64 -7.76
N LYS A 60 -9.45 -9.58 -6.81
CA LYS A 60 -9.24 -11.02 -7.06
C LYS A 60 -10.15 -11.59 -8.15
N ASP A 61 -11.37 -11.06 -8.29
CA ASP A 61 -12.36 -11.41 -9.31
C ASP A 61 -11.97 -10.94 -10.74
N LYS A 62 -11.06 -9.98 -10.84
CA LYS A 62 -10.56 -9.41 -12.11
C LYS A 62 -9.21 -9.99 -12.52
N LEU A 63 -8.60 -10.81 -11.67
CA LEU A 63 -7.29 -11.40 -11.87
C LEU A 63 -7.40 -12.91 -12.14
N SER A 64 -6.48 -13.40 -12.95
CA SER A 64 -6.27 -14.83 -13.15
C SER A 64 -4.95 -15.21 -12.49
N PHE A 65 -4.94 -16.38 -11.85
CA PHE A 65 -3.78 -16.90 -11.15
C PHE A 65 -3.48 -18.31 -11.66
N ASP A 66 -2.21 -18.62 -11.83
CA ASP A 66 -1.78 -19.98 -12.09
C ASP A 66 -2.06 -20.88 -10.87
N ASN A 67 -2.22 -22.17 -11.10
CA ASN A 67 -2.64 -23.13 -10.07
C ASN A 67 -1.65 -23.23 -8.90
N ASP A 68 -0.36 -23.01 -9.16
CA ASP A 68 0.75 -23.05 -8.21
C ASP A 68 1.19 -21.66 -7.74
N SER A 69 0.40 -20.61 -8.03
CA SER A 69 0.72 -19.24 -7.62
C SER A 69 0.81 -19.11 -6.09
N ALA A 70 2.00 -18.76 -5.59
CA ALA A 70 2.23 -18.47 -4.18
C ALA A 70 1.31 -17.36 -3.65
N LEU A 71 1.07 -16.32 -4.47
CA LEU A 71 0.15 -15.24 -4.13
C LEU A 71 -1.28 -15.76 -4.00
N LYS A 72 -1.77 -16.56 -4.95
CA LYS A 72 -3.11 -17.16 -4.85
C LYS A 72 -3.26 -18.00 -3.58
N ASN A 73 -2.29 -18.86 -3.29
CA ASN A 73 -2.29 -19.71 -2.10
C ASN A 73 -2.33 -18.89 -0.81
N PHE A 74 -1.56 -17.80 -0.74
CA PHE A 74 -1.60 -16.87 0.38
C PHE A 74 -2.97 -16.19 0.51
N LEU A 75 -3.54 -15.67 -0.59
CA LEU A 75 -4.85 -15.02 -0.59
C LEU A 75 -5.98 -15.97 -0.18
N ASP A 76 -5.90 -17.24 -0.58
CA ASP A 76 -6.87 -18.26 -0.18
C ASP A 76 -6.74 -18.60 1.31
N LYS A 77 -5.52 -18.83 1.81
CA LYS A 77 -5.24 -19.16 3.22
C LYS A 77 -5.63 -18.03 4.19
N SER A 78 -5.53 -16.79 3.73
CA SER A 78 -5.66 -15.59 4.57
C SER A 78 -7.00 -14.86 4.42
N ALA A 79 -7.93 -15.42 3.63
CA ALA A 79 -9.20 -14.79 3.27
C ALA A 79 -10.01 -14.37 4.52
N ASP A 80 -10.18 -15.28 5.48
CA ASP A 80 -11.00 -15.05 6.69
C ASP A 80 -10.18 -14.58 7.91
N ALA A 81 -8.87 -14.38 7.73
CA ALA A 81 -7.97 -13.97 8.81
C ALA A 81 -8.13 -12.46 9.13
N SER A 82 -7.88 -12.10 10.39
CA SER A 82 -7.82 -10.69 10.81
C SER A 82 -6.64 -9.96 10.15
N PRO A 83 -6.64 -8.61 10.08
CA PRO A 83 -5.49 -7.86 9.54
C PRO A 83 -4.16 -8.18 10.21
N ASP A 84 -4.16 -8.41 11.53
CA ASP A 84 -2.98 -8.81 12.31
C ASP A 84 -2.56 -10.25 12.00
N ASP A 85 -3.50 -11.18 11.86
CA ASP A 85 -3.17 -12.57 11.53
C ASP A 85 -2.72 -12.73 10.07
N ARG A 86 -3.24 -11.91 9.15
CA ARG A 86 -2.71 -11.81 7.77
C ARG A 86 -1.24 -11.39 7.76
N ALA A 87 -0.85 -10.46 8.64
CA ALA A 87 0.54 -10.04 8.79
C ALA A 87 1.43 -11.20 9.28
N LYS A 88 1.03 -11.91 10.33
CA LYS A 88 1.74 -13.11 10.82
C LYS A 88 1.86 -14.19 9.74
N LEU A 89 0.78 -14.43 9.00
CA LEU A 89 0.78 -15.38 7.89
C LEU A 89 1.79 -14.99 6.81
N LEU A 90 2.02 -13.70 6.57
CA LEU A 90 3.02 -13.22 5.61
C LEU A 90 4.45 -13.35 6.15
N GLU A 91 4.66 -13.09 7.45
CA GLU A 91 5.95 -13.31 8.12
C GLU A 91 6.43 -14.76 7.96
N GLU A 92 5.51 -15.71 8.10
CA GLU A 92 5.76 -17.15 7.93
C GLU A 92 5.78 -17.62 6.47
N ASN A 93 5.44 -16.76 5.50
CA ASN A 93 5.36 -17.13 4.09
C ASN A 93 6.72 -16.98 3.39
N GLU A 94 7.53 -18.03 3.46
CA GLU A 94 8.86 -18.06 2.82
C GLU A 94 8.80 -17.90 1.29
N ASP A 95 7.77 -18.42 0.61
CA ASP A 95 7.66 -18.32 -0.85
C ASP A 95 7.55 -16.86 -1.33
N LEU A 96 6.64 -16.09 -0.72
CA LEU A 96 6.46 -14.67 -1.04
C LEU A 96 7.63 -13.82 -0.58
N ARG A 97 8.19 -14.11 0.60
CA ARG A 97 9.35 -13.37 1.13
C ARG A 97 10.60 -13.61 0.29
N SER A 98 10.86 -14.86 -0.11
CA SER A 98 11.97 -15.22 -0.98
C SER A 98 11.83 -14.57 -2.36
N ALA A 99 10.63 -14.63 -2.96
CA ALA A 99 10.37 -13.96 -4.24
C ALA A 99 10.60 -12.44 -4.15
N HIS A 100 10.09 -11.79 -3.10
CA HIS A 100 10.32 -10.36 -2.86
C HIS A 100 11.82 -10.02 -2.76
N ASN A 101 12.56 -10.75 -1.93
CA ASN A 101 14.00 -10.53 -1.72
C ASN A 101 14.83 -10.78 -2.99
N SER A 102 14.48 -11.82 -3.76
CA SER A 102 15.15 -12.12 -5.03
C SER A 102 15.00 -10.98 -6.04
N ILE A 103 13.76 -10.49 -6.22
CA ILE A 103 13.47 -9.37 -7.15
C ILE A 103 14.14 -8.08 -6.65
N ALA A 104 14.15 -7.83 -5.34
CA ALA A 104 14.82 -6.66 -4.78
C ALA A 104 16.33 -6.67 -5.05
N ALA A 105 16.98 -7.84 -5.02
CA ALA A 105 18.41 -7.99 -5.31
C ALA A 105 18.78 -7.72 -6.78
N GLU A 106 17.86 -7.97 -7.70
CA GLU A 106 17.99 -7.67 -9.14
C GLU A 106 17.86 -6.18 -9.46
N GLY A 107 17.30 -5.38 -8.54
CA GLY A 107 17.11 -3.95 -8.72
C GLY A 107 18.40 -3.19 -9.05
N GLN A 108 18.30 -2.14 -9.87
CA GLN A 108 19.43 -1.29 -10.26
C GLN A 108 19.89 -0.35 -9.14
N CYS A 109 19.07 -0.19 -8.10
CA CYS A 109 19.36 0.60 -6.91
C CYS A 109 19.51 -0.32 -5.69
N ARG A 110 20.20 0.16 -4.65
CA ARG A 110 20.27 -0.51 -3.35
C ARG A 110 19.46 0.30 -2.33
N PRO A 111 18.83 -0.35 -1.33
CA PRO A 111 18.24 0.37 -0.20
C PRO A 111 19.29 1.28 0.44
N ASN A 112 18.90 2.50 0.82
CA ASN A 112 19.82 3.43 1.45
C ASN A 112 20.17 2.96 2.88
N GLU A 113 21.42 3.11 3.29
CA GLU A 113 21.87 2.71 4.65
C GLU A 113 21.33 3.65 5.75
N ASP A 114 20.96 4.88 5.39
CA ASP A 114 20.41 5.90 6.31
C ASP A 114 18.93 5.67 6.68
N GLY A 115 18.31 4.59 6.17
CA GLY A 115 16.92 4.22 6.40
C GLY A 115 16.00 4.45 5.19
N ILE A 116 14.88 3.74 5.17
CA ILE A 116 13.84 3.90 4.14
C ILE A 116 12.83 4.93 4.60
N HIS A 117 12.74 6.03 3.85
CA HIS A 117 11.82 7.13 4.12
C HIS A 117 10.64 7.18 3.15
N PHE A 118 10.51 6.18 2.28
CA PHE A 118 9.42 6.09 1.32
C PHE A 118 8.46 4.99 1.71
N HIS A 119 7.18 5.25 1.48
CA HIS A 119 6.13 4.31 1.78
C HIS A 119 5.21 4.16 0.58
N LEU A 120 4.69 2.96 0.39
CA LEU A 120 3.78 2.65 -0.70
C LEU A 120 2.39 2.36 -0.13
N VAL A 121 1.39 3.03 -0.68
CA VAL A 121 -0.03 2.87 -0.33
C VAL A 121 -0.82 2.51 -1.58
N VAL A 122 -1.94 1.80 -1.39
CA VAL A 122 -2.80 1.35 -2.50
C VAL A 122 -4.13 2.06 -2.45
N PHE A 123 -4.59 2.55 -3.60
CA PHE A 123 -5.95 3.03 -3.79
C PHE A 123 -6.75 2.03 -4.63
N THR A 124 -7.89 1.57 -4.11
CA THR A 124 -8.72 0.57 -4.80
C THR A 124 -10.22 0.85 -4.61
N ALA A 125 -11.04 0.41 -5.57
CA ALA A 125 -12.49 0.50 -5.47
C ALA A 125 -13.07 -0.82 -4.93
N VAL A 126 -13.82 -0.77 -3.83
CA VAL A 126 -14.54 -1.93 -3.28
C VAL A 126 -15.98 -1.50 -3.00
N ASN A 127 -16.95 -2.25 -3.54
CA ASN A 127 -18.39 -1.97 -3.42
C ASN A 127 -18.79 -0.49 -3.70
N GLY A 128 -18.12 0.15 -4.66
CA GLY A 128 -18.41 1.54 -5.05
C GLY A 128 -17.79 2.61 -4.15
N HIS A 129 -16.86 2.25 -3.28
CA HIS A 129 -16.13 3.16 -2.40
C HIS A 129 -14.63 3.11 -2.70
N LEU A 130 -13.95 4.26 -2.55
CA LEU A 130 -12.51 4.41 -2.73
C LEU A 130 -11.81 4.18 -1.40
N TYR A 131 -11.03 3.10 -1.31
CA TYR A 131 -10.24 2.77 -0.15
C TYR A 131 -8.76 3.07 -0.37
N GLU A 132 -8.15 3.71 0.62
CA GLU A 132 -6.70 3.76 0.80
C GLU A 132 -6.27 2.65 1.76
N LEU A 133 -5.36 1.80 1.30
CA LEU A 133 -4.79 0.68 2.05
C LEU A 133 -3.32 0.99 2.32
N ASP A 134 -3.05 1.31 3.57
CA ASP A 134 -1.73 1.60 4.10
C ASP A 134 -1.46 0.61 5.24
N GLY A 135 -0.44 -0.25 5.11
CA GLY A 135 -0.14 -1.25 6.14
C GLY A 135 0.31 -0.67 7.48
N LEU A 136 0.65 0.62 7.54
CA LEU A 136 1.04 1.32 8.76
C LEU A 136 -0.14 1.97 9.49
N THR A 137 -1.31 2.08 8.85
CA THR A 137 -2.53 2.59 9.50
C THR A 137 -3.22 1.50 10.30
N GLY A 138 -4.09 1.91 11.23
CA GLY A 138 -4.87 0.96 12.04
C GLY A 138 -5.88 0.17 11.22
N LYS A 139 -6.40 0.75 10.13
CA LYS A 139 -7.45 0.19 9.26
C LYS A 139 -7.45 0.86 7.87
N PRO A 140 -8.20 0.31 6.88
CA PRO A 140 -8.46 1.00 5.62
C PRO A 140 -9.12 2.36 5.82
N ILE A 141 -8.76 3.33 4.98
CA ILE A 141 -9.38 4.66 4.98
C ILE A 141 -10.38 4.71 3.84
N ASP A 142 -11.67 4.89 4.17
CA ASP A 142 -12.73 5.14 3.19
C ASP A 142 -12.76 6.62 2.80
N HIS A 143 -12.44 6.92 1.54
CA HIS A 143 -12.48 8.25 0.94
C HIS A 143 -13.83 8.59 0.29
N GLY A 144 -14.81 7.70 0.40
CA GLY A 144 -16.17 7.88 -0.07
C GLY A 144 -16.44 7.27 -1.45
N PRO A 145 -17.57 7.62 -2.08
CA PRO A 145 -18.04 6.96 -3.28
C PRO A 145 -17.10 7.15 -4.48
N THR A 146 -16.89 6.08 -5.25
CA THR A 146 -16.21 6.08 -6.54
C THR A 146 -16.83 5.04 -7.49
N SER A 147 -16.31 4.95 -8.71
CA SER A 147 -16.68 3.90 -9.67
C SER A 147 -15.47 3.47 -10.48
N GLU A 148 -15.54 2.33 -11.19
CA GLU A 148 -14.41 1.83 -11.98
C GLU A 148 -13.87 2.85 -12.99
N GLY A 149 -14.77 3.61 -13.63
CA GLY A 149 -14.38 4.66 -14.58
C GLY A 149 -13.84 5.95 -13.94
N LYS A 150 -13.95 6.10 -12.61
CA LYS A 150 -13.50 7.27 -11.85
C LYS A 150 -12.36 7.01 -10.89
N LEU A 151 -12.07 5.73 -10.58
CA LEU A 151 -11.05 5.33 -9.62
C LEU A 151 -9.71 6.04 -9.84
N LEU A 152 -9.22 6.09 -11.08
CA LEU A 152 -7.95 6.76 -11.39
C LEU A 152 -8.00 8.26 -11.10
N GLU A 153 -9.10 8.94 -11.46
CA GLU A 153 -9.27 10.38 -11.24
C GLU A 153 -9.40 10.68 -9.74
N ASP A 154 -10.22 9.91 -9.03
CA ASP A 154 -10.50 10.12 -7.61
C ASP A 154 -9.29 9.79 -6.74
N ALA A 155 -8.57 8.69 -7.03
CA ALA A 155 -7.28 8.39 -6.39
C ALA A 155 -6.25 9.49 -6.69
N GLY A 156 -6.20 9.98 -7.94
CA GLY A 156 -5.31 11.07 -8.34
C GLY A 156 -5.53 12.36 -7.54
N LYS A 157 -6.79 12.70 -7.21
CA LYS A 157 -7.12 13.85 -6.34
C LYS A 157 -6.52 13.69 -4.94
N ILE A 158 -6.55 12.48 -4.38
CA ILE A 158 -5.98 12.21 -3.05
C ILE A 158 -4.45 12.22 -3.12
N CYS A 159 -3.84 11.54 -4.09
CA CYS A 159 -2.38 11.58 -4.32
C CYS A 159 -1.87 13.02 -4.43
N LYS A 160 -2.62 13.89 -5.12
CA LYS A 160 -2.29 15.31 -5.23
C LYS A 160 -2.23 16.02 -3.87
N GLN A 161 -3.16 15.73 -2.95
CA GLN A 161 -3.15 16.30 -1.59
C GLN A 161 -1.89 15.92 -0.80
N PHE A 162 -1.38 14.69 -0.97
CA PHE A 162 -0.10 14.28 -0.38
C PHE A 162 1.05 15.13 -0.94
N THR A 163 1.14 15.26 -2.26
CA THR A 163 2.22 16.04 -2.89
C THR A 163 2.16 17.54 -2.59
N GLU A 164 0.95 18.11 -2.47
CA GLU A 164 0.77 19.54 -2.16
C GLU A 164 1.15 19.90 -0.72
N ARG A 165 0.96 18.98 0.23
CA ARG A 165 1.33 19.17 1.64
C ARG A 165 2.83 19.18 1.84
N GLU A 166 3.56 18.36 1.08
CA GLU A 166 5.01 18.22 1.24
C GLU A 166 5.81 19.39 0.60
N HIS A 167 5.13 20.47 0.20
CA HIS A 167 5.65 21.79 -0.20
C HIS A 167 7.05 21.78 -0.84
N GLY A 168 7.15 21.19 -2.03
CA GLY A 168 8.39 21.19 -2.82
C GLY A 168 9.17 19.87 -2.78
N ASP A 169 8.70 18.86 -2.03
CA ASP A 169 9.21 17.50 -2.19
C ASP A 169 8.83 16.95 -3.57
N VAL A 170 9.84 16.56 -4.34
CA VAL A 170 9.72 16.01 -5.70
C VAL A 170 9.81 14.48 -5.72
N ARG A 171 9.96 13.84 -4.56
CA ARG A 171 10.21 12.39 -4.42
C ARG A 171 8.90 11.64 -4.23
N PHE A 172 8.11 11.58 -5.30
CA PHE A 172 6.91 10.76 -5.36
C PHE A 172 6.91 9.93 -6.65
N SER A 173 6.21 8.80 -6.61
CA SER A 173 5.95 7.96 -7.77
C SER A 173 4.56 7.37 -7.65
N ALA A 174 3.91 7.14 -8.79
CA ALA A 174 2.61 6.49 -8.85
C ALA A 174 2.63 5.46 -9.97
N VAL A 175 2.04 4.29 -9.69
CA VAL A 175 1.86 3.20 -10.65
C VAL A 175 0.38 2.82 -10.67
N ALA A 176 -0.12 2.44 -11.84
CA ALA A 176 -1.50 1.99 -12.00
C ALA A 176 -1.50 0.54 -12.51
N LEU A 177 -2.24 -0.33 -11.82
CA LEU A 177 -2.52 -1.68 -12.30
C LEU A 177 -3.68 -1.59 -13.31
N VAL A 178 -3.38 -1.84 -14.58
CA VAL A 178 -4.33 -1.75 -15.68
C VAL A 178 -4.35 -3.05 -16.48
N LYS A 179 -5.49 -3.37 -17.08
CA LYS A 179 -5.59 -4.51 -18.00
C LYS A 179 -4.72 -4.22 -19.24
N ALA A 180 -3.75 -5.09 -19.51
CA ALA A 180 -2.98 -5.04 -20.75
C ALA A 180 -3.89 -5.34 -21.97
N ALA A 181 -3.54 -4.76 -23.11
CA ALA A 181 -4.29 -4.90 -24.37
C ALA A 181 -4.16 -6.30 -24.98
#